data_AF-A0A9E1J634-F1
#
_entry.id   AF-A0A9E1J634-F1
#
_cell.length_a   1.000
_cell.length_b   1.000
_cell.length_c   1.000
_cell.angle_alpha   90.00
_cell.angle_beta   90.00
_cell.angle_gamma   90.00
#
_symmetry.space_group_name_H-M   'P 1'
#
loop_
_entity.id
_entity.type
_entity.pdbx_description
1 polymer ?
#
loop_
_entity_poly.entity_id
_entity_poly.type
_entity_poly.pdbx_seq_one_letter_code
_entity_poly.pdbx_strand_id
1 'polypeptide(L)'
;MTDPQSGSITAEQAQEQAAEATNRHRSLSPVWMALLVTSAMSSVFMAVYVIFNLGIHVGIVPLDTQYFYAMLAALLPLVFLLYPVWPGIGPQDRVPWYDIILAAFAFSIPVYFVFTGESIIDEGWEYDAPQHAVYMTFIFWIIGLEAARRAGGLVIFLICLLFSLYPILAPYAPGFLEGEPNDWADTATYHVFGTESLIGVPMEAFANLVVGFLIFGVALQFTGGGTFFLNLAFALLGKRRGGPAKVAIFSSGLMGSMSGSVITNVLTT
;
A
#
# COMPACT_ATOMS: atom_id res chain seq x y z
N MET A 1 -41.82 23.24 32.88
CA MET A 1 -41.87 21.79 32.62
C MET A 1 -42.13 21.64 31.13
N THR A 2 -41.23 21.22 30.25
CA THR A 2 -39.90 20.59 30.31
C THR A 2 -39.24 20.92 28.98
N ASP A 3 -37.99 21.37 29.03
CA ASP A 3 -37.14 21.74 27.90
C ASP A 3 -36.71 20.47 27.12
N PRO A 4 -36.93 20.36 25.80
CA PRO A 4 -36.43 19.24 25.02
C PRO A 4 -34.98 19.52 24.62
N GLN A 5 -34.03 18.95 25.35
CA GLN A 5 -32.64 18.86 24.88
C GLN A 5 -32.56 17.95 23.65
N SER A 6 -32.76 18.52 22.46
CA SER A 6 -32.25 17.93 21.23
C SER A 6 -30.74 18.19 21.20
N GLY A 7 -29.96 17.18 21.59
CA GLY A 7 -28.51 17.20 21.46
C GLY A 7 -28.11 17.28 19.98
N SER A 8 -28.00 18.49 19.45
CA SER A 8 -27.36 18.72 18.15
C SER A 8 -25.86 18.49 18.34
N ILE A 9 -25.35 17.39 17.79
CA ILE A 9 -23.91 17.16 17.65
C ILE A 9 -23.36 18.37 16.88
N THR A 10 -22.45 19.14 17.48
CA THR A 10 -21.81 20.27 16.81
C THR A 10 -21.03 19.74 15.60
N ALA A 11 -20.91 20.53 14.53
CA ALA A 11 -20.17 20.11 13.32
C ALA A 11 -18.73 19.65 13.64
N GLU A 12 -18.14 20.21 14.70
CA GLU A 12 -16.85 19.85 15.26
C GLU A 12 -16.86 18.43 15.89
N GLN A 13 -17.89 18.08 16.66
CA GLN A 13 -18.07 16.72 17.20
C GLN A 13 -18.41 15.69 16.11
N ALA A 14 -19.13 16.10 15.06
CA ALA A 14 -19.39 15.26 13.90
C ALA A 14 -18.11 15.04 13.05
N GLN A 15 -17.23 16.03 12.98
CA GLN A 15 -15.90 15.92 12.36
C GLN A 15 -14.95 15.07 13.20
N GLU A 16 -14.93 15.23 14.53
CA GLU A 16 -14.16 14.36 15.44
C GLU A 16 -14.64 12.91 15.37
N GLN A 17 -15.95 12.67 15.38
CA GLN A 17 -16.51 11.32 15.22
C GLN A 17 -16.26 10.74 13.82
N ALA A 18 -16.28 11.56 12.77
CA ALA A 18 -15.89 11.12 11.43
C ALA A 18 -14.40 10.81 11.35
N ALA A 19 -13.53 11.60 12.00
CA ALA A 19 -12.10 11.36 12.08
C ALA A 19 -11.76 10.11 12.91
N GLU A 20 -12.42 9.90 14.06
CA GLU A 20 -12.33 8.70 14.89
C GLU A 20 -12.88 7.46 14.18
N ALA A 21 -14.02 7.57 13.48
CA ALA A 21 -14.56 6.48 12.66
C ALA A 21 -13.67 6.15 11.45
N THR A 22 -12.83 7.10 11.03
CA THR A 22 -11.83 6.92 9.96
C THR A 22 -10.49 6.43 10.51
N ASN A 23 -10.29 6.43 11.84
CA ASN A 23 -9.05 6.00 12.47
C ASN A 23 -8.97 4.47 12.51
N ARG A 24 -8.72 3.88 11.34
CA ARG A 24 -8.49 2.44 11.16
C ARG A 24 -7.10 2.00 11.62
N HIS A 25 -6.32 2.89 12.22
CA HIS A 25 -4.93 2.67 12.61
C HIS A 25 -4.82 2.41 14.11
N ARG A 26 -3.93 1.49 14.49
CA ARG A 26 -3.59 1.24 15.89
C ARG A 26 -2.64 2.31 16.44
N SER A 27 -2.78 2.61 17.73
CA SER A 27 -1.76 3.31 18.49
C SER A 27 -0.60 2.34 18.77
N LEU A 28 0.56 2.60 18.17
CA LEU A 28 1.73 1.75 18.30
C LEU A 28 2.60 2.16 19.49
N SER A 29 3.17 1.17 20.19
CA SER A 29 4.23 1.43 21.16
C SER A 29 5.49 1.98 20.46
N PRO A 30 6.39 2.66 21.19
CA PRO A 30 7.60 3.25 20.60
C PRO A 30 8.47 2.26 19.81
N VAL A 31 8.49 0.98 20.23
CA VAL A 31 9.26 -0.08 19.55
C VAL A 31 8.66 -0.40 18.18
N TRP A 32 7.34 -0.56 18.10
CA TRP A 32 6.65 -0.82 16.83
C TRP A 32 6.68 0.39 15.90
N MET A 33 6.63 1.59 16.46
CA MET A 33 6.82 2.82 15.70
C MET A 33 8.23 2.91 15.11
N ALA A 34 9.26 2.57 15.88
CA ALA A 34 10.63 2.51 15.37
C ALA A 34 10.76 1.50 14.22
N LEU A 35 10.18 0.30 14.36
CA LEU A 35 10.15 -0.71 13.29
C LEU A 35 9.48 -0.14 12.03
N LEU A 36 8.30 0.46 12.16
CA LEU A 36 7.59 1.08 11.05
C LEU A 36 8.45 2.14 10.34
N VAL A 37 9.04 3.06 11.10
CA VAL A 37 9.90 4.10 10.55
C VAL A 37 11.10 3.49 9.85
N THR A 38 11.76 2.48 10.43
CA THR A 38 12.90 1.82 9.80
C THR A 38 12.53 1.09 8.51
N SER A 39 11.39 0.38 8.48
CA SER A 39 10.87 -0.28 7.28
C SER A 39 10.53 0.73 6.18
N ALA A 40 9.86 1.83 6.53
CA ALA A 40 9.51 2.90 5.59
C ALA A 40 10.76 3.62 5.06
N MET A 41 11.75 3.87 5.92
CA MET A 41 13.04 4.42 5.50
C MET A 41 13.80 3.45 4.58
N SER A 42 13.76 2.14 4.85
CA SER A 42 14.37 1.12 3.99
C SER A 42 13.72 1.08 2.62
N SER A 43 12.38 1.15 2.53
CA SER A 43 11.68 1.21 1.24
C SER A 43 12.05 2.46 0.44
N VAL A 44 12.14 3.62 1.11
CA VAL A 44 12.56 4.87 0.46
C VAL A 44 13.99 4.77 -0.05
N PHE A 45 14.90 4.24 0.78
CA PHE A 45 16.29 4.04 0.39
C PHE A 45 16.40 3.12 -0.83
N MET A 46 15.67 2.01 -0.85
CA MET A 46 15.67 1.07 -1.97
C MET A 46 15.10 1.69 -3.24
N ALA A 47 14.01 2.45 -3.13
CA ALA A 47 13.45 3.17 -4.27
C ALA A 47 14.45 4.19 -4.84
N VAL A 48 15.15 4.96 -3.98
CA VAL A 48 16.22 5.86 -4.43
C VAL A 48 17.35 5.09 -5.11
N TYR A 49 17.75 3.95 -4.55
CA TYR A 49 18.80 3.10 -5.13
C TYR A 49 18.48 2.65 -6.56
N VAL A 50 17.24 2.20 -6.79
CA VAL A 50 16.77 1.74 -8.11
C VAL A 50 16.52 2.91 -9.06
N ILE A 51 15.80 3.96 -8.63
CA ILE A 51 15.45 5.11 -9.47
C ILE A 51 16.69 5.85 -9.98
N PHE A 52 17.69 6.06 -9.13
CA PHE A 52 18.95 6.72 -9.53
C PHE A 52 19.94 5.74 -10.17
N ASN A 53 19.56 4.47 -10.29
CA ASN A 53 20.41 3.39 -10.82
C ASN A 53 21.79 3.37 -10.15
N LEU A 54 21.81 3.53 -8.82
CA LEU A 54 23.05 3.54 -8.03
C LEU A 54 23.77 2.19 -8.07
N GLY A 55 23.07 1.13 -8.50
CA GLY A 55 23.61 -0.19 -8.74
C GLY A 55 24.77 -0.20 -9.74
N ILE A 56 24.79 0.68 -10.74
CA ILE A 56 25.93 0.80 -11.68
C ILE A 56 27.21 1.23 -10.95
N HIS A 57 27.09 2.10 -9.94
CA HIS A 57 28.23 2.59 -9.18
C HIS A 57 28.72 1.60 -8.12
N VAL A 58 27.81 0.79 -7.58
CA VAL A 58 28.09 -0.19 -6.51
C VAL A 58 28.41 -1.59 -7.07
N GLY A 59 28.04 -1.86 -8.33
CA GLY A 59 28.21 -3.15 -8.99
C GLY A 59 27.12 -4.18 -8.69
N ILE A 60 26.03 -3.78 -8.04
CA ILE A 60 24.89 -4.64 -7.69
C ILE A 60 23.65 -4.04 -8.34
N VAL A 61 23.12 -4.63 -9.40
CA VAL A 61 21.89 -4.16 -10.05
C VAL A 61 20.80 -5.18 -9.75
N PRO A 62 19.83 -4.88 -8.88
CA PRO A 62 18.76 -5.81 -8.57
C PRO A 62 17.85 -5.98 -9.79
N LEU A 63 17.31 -7.19 -9.95
CA LEU A 63 16.23 -7.45 -10.88
C LEU A 63 14.95 -6.75 -10.43
N ASP A 64 14.06 -6.39 -11.35
CA ASP A 64 12.77 -5.77 -11.02
C ASP A 64 11.96 -6.64 -10.04
N THR A 65 11.96 -7.95 -10.25
CA THR A 65 11.32 -8.94 -9.37
C THR A 65 11.91 -8.90 -7.95
N GLN A 66 13.24 -8.81 -7.81
CA GLN A 66 13.90 -8.69 -6.51
C GLN A 66 13.54 -7.37 -5.82
N TYR A 67 13.47 -6.28 -6.59
CA TYR A 67 13.05 -4.97 -6.08
C TYR A 67 11.60 -5.02 -5.56
N PHE A 68 10.66 -5.61 -6.30
CA PHE A 68 9.26 -5.72 -5.87
C PHE A 68 9.10 -6.61 -4.63
N TYR A 69 9.80 -7.75 -4.56
CA TYR A 69 9.77 -8.57 -3.34
C TYR A 69 10.36 -7.85 -2.14
N ALA A 70 11.46 -7.12 -2.30
CA ALA A 70 12.05 -6.38 -1.20
C ALA A 70 11.13 -5.25 -0.71
N MET A 71 10.40 -4.63 -1.64
CA MET A 71 9.42 -3.61 -1.31
C MET A 71 8.20 -4.20 -0.58
N LEU A 72 7.74 -5.40 -0.97
CA LEU A 72 6.75 -6.18 -0.22
C LEU A 72 7.27 -6.56 1.16
N ALA A 73 8.52 -7.03 1.28
CA ALA A 73 9.14 -7.37 2.56
C ALA A 73 9.18 -6.16 3.50
N ALA A 74 9.49 -4.97 2.99
CA ALA A 74 9.53 -3.77 3.80
C ALA A 74 8.14 -3.31 4.26
N LEU A 75 7.13 -3.35 3.38
CA LEU A 75 5.87 -2.65 3.57
C LEU A 75 4.69 -3.55 3.96
N LEU A 76 4.62 -4.79 3.46
CA LEU A 76 3.50 -5.69 3.72
C LEU A 76 3.33 -6.05 5.21
N PRO A 77 4.40 -6.30 5.99
CA PRO A 77 4.28 -6.55 7.43
C PRO A 77 3.61 -5.39 8.17
N LEU A 78 3.81 -4.15 7.70
CA LEU A 78 3.24 -2.96 8.32
C LEU A 78 1.71 -2.97 8.26
N VAL A 79 1.11 -3.64 7.27
CA VAL A 79 -0.35 -3.79 7.19
C VAL A 79 -0.88 -4.50 8.43
N PHE A 80 -0.21 -5.57 8.89
CA PHE A 80 -0.64 -6.36 10.05
C PHE A 80 -0.36 -5.67 11.38
N LEU A 81 0.69 -4.85 11.43
CA LEU A 81 1.03 -4.06 12.62
C LEU A 81 0.09 -2.87 12.79
N LEU A 82 -0.23 -2.17 11.70
CA LEU A 82 -1.02 -0.94 11.70
C LEU A 82 -2.53 -1.17 11.71
N TYR A 83 -3.01 -2.14 10.93
CA TYR A 83 -4.45 -2.36 10.75
C TYR A 83 -4.93 -3.52 11.63
N PRO A 84 -5.89 -3.27 12.54
CA PRO A 84 -6.53 -4.35 13.28
C PRO A 84 -7.33 -5.26 12.35
N VAL A 85 -7.58 -6.49 12.80
CA VAL A 85 -8.33 -7.51 12.03
C VAL A 85 -9.70 -6.99 11.59
N TRP A 86 -10.33 -6.21 12.46
CA TRP A 86 -11.64 -5.61 12.25
C TRP A 86 -11.63 -4.18 12.79
N PRO A 87 -12.19 -3.19 12.06
CA PRO A 87 -12.32 -1.83 12.56
C PRO A 87 -13.09 -1.82 13.89
N GLY A 88 -12.52 -1.22 14.93
CA GLY A 88 -13.16 -1.10 16.25
C GLY A 88 -13.22 -2.39 17.08
N ILE A 89 -12.76 -3.55 16.58
CA ILE A 89 -12.82 -4.83 17.30
C ILE A 89 -11.40 -5.39 17.46
N GLY A 90 -10.95 -5.46 18.72
CA GLY A 90 -9.66 -6.00 19.12
C GLY A 90 -8.78 -5.00 19.87
N PRO A 91 -7.60 -5.42 20.37
CA PRO A 91 -6.69 -4.53 21.08
C PRO A 91 -6.21 -3.41 20.15
N GLN A 92 -6.44 -2.16 20.54
CA GLN A 92 -5.93 -0.98 19.84
C GLN A 92 -4.57 -0.54 20.39
N ASP A 93 -4.31 -0.78 21.69
CA ASP A 93 -3.09 -0.33 22.39
C ASP A 93 -1.91 -1.30 22.28
N ARG A 94 -2.09 -2.47 21.67
CA ARG A 94 -1.03 -3.49 21.52
C ARG A 94 -1.21 -4.33 20.27
N VAL A 95 -0.10 -4.82 19.74
CA VAL A 95 -0.09 -5.78 18.63
C VAL A 95 -0.38 -7.19 19.18
N PRO A 96 -1.47 -7.85 18.75
CA PRO A 96 -1.76 -9.23 19.13
C PRO A 96 -0.75 -10.22 18.56
N TRP A 97 -0.54 -11.34 19.24
CA TRP A 97 0.44 -12.37 18.83
C TRP A 97 0.19 -12.92 17.42
N TYR A 98 -1.06 -13.05 16.98
CA TYR A 98 -1.40 -13.54 15.65
C TYR A 98 -1.00 -12.54 14.56
N ASP A 99 -1.03 -11.24 14.84
CA ASP A 99 -0.58 -10.20 13.90
C ASP A 99 0.94 -10.15 13.82
N ILE A 100 1.64 -10.46 14.91
CA ILE A 100 3.10 -10.62 14.91
C ILE A 100 3.49 -11.82 14.03
N ILE A 101 2.77 -12.94 14.12
CA ILE A 101 3.04 -14.11 13.28
C ILE A 101 2.77 -13.80 11.81
N LEU A 102 1.64 -13.16 11.48
CA LEU A 102 1.34 -12.75 10.10
C LEU A 102 2.37 -11.75 9.57
N ALA A 103 2.76 -10.76 10.37
CA ALA A 103 3.82 -9.82 10.01
C ALA A 103 5.17 -10.54 9.80
N ALA A 104 5.50 -11.53 10.63
CA ALA A 104 6.72 -12.31 10.48
C ALA A 104 6.75 -13.09 9.17
N PHE A 105 5.67 -13.78 8.80
CA PHE A 105 5.57 -14.47 7.50
C PHE A 105 5.55 -13.50 6.32
N ALA A 106 4.80 -12.39 6.44
CA ALA A 106 4.75 -11.33 5.44
C ALA A 106 6.11 -10.66 5.22
N PHE A 107 7.03 -10.76 6.19
CA PHE A 107 8.41 -10.30 6.06
C PHE A 107 9.31 -11.41 5.52
N SER A 108 9.33 -12.58 6.15
CA SER A 108 10.33 -13.62 5.89
C SER A 108 10.19 -14.26 4.51
N ILE A 109 8.96 -14.45 4.02
CA ILE A 109 8.71 -15.08 2.72
C ILE A 109 9.25 -14.22 1.56
N PRO A 110 8.86 -12.95 1.43
CA PRO A 110 9.41 -12.11 0.36
C PRO A 110 10.91 -11.85 0.53
N VAL A 111 11.44 -11.79 1.76
CA VAL A 111 12.92 -11.73 1.97
C VAL A 111 13.61 -12.94 1.33
N TYR A 112 13.06 -14.14 1.51
CA TYR A 112 13.59 -15.33 0.85
C TYR A 112 13.54 -15.19 -0.69
N PHE A 113 12.43 -14.70 -1.24
CA PHE A 113 12.29 -14.48 -2.69
C PHE A 113 13.21 -13.38 -3.24
N VAL A 114 13.64 -12.40 -2.44
CA VAL A 114 14.69 -11.45 -2.85
C VAL A 114 16.00 -12.19 -3.11
N PHE A 115 16.42 -13.05 -2.17
CA PHE A 115 17.68 -13.79 -2.31
C PHE A 115 17.63 -14.89 -3.38
N THR A 116 16.44 -15.41 -3.67
CA THR A 116 16.23 -16.44 -4.69
C THR A 116 15.66 -15.88 -6.00
N GLY A 117 15.62 -14.55 -6.15
CA GLY A 117 14.99 -13.89 -7.30
C GLY A 117 15.59 -14.27 -8.65
N GLU A 118 16.90 -14.49 -8.73
CA GLU A 118 17.56 -14.99 -9.95
C GLU A 118 17.10 -16.40 -10.29
N SER A 119 17.18 -17.34 -9.34
CA SER A 119 16.70 -18.72 -9.51
C SER A 119 15.22 -18.78 -9.89
N ILE A 120 14.36 -17.92 -9.31
CA ILE A 120 12.93 -17.86 -9.64
C ILE A 120 12.73 -17.65 -11.14
N ILE A 121 13.53 -16.78 -11.76
CA ILE A 121 13.44 -16.47 -13.18
C ILE A 121 14.16 -17.52 -14.02
N ASP A 122 15.43 -17.83 -13.70
CA ASP A 122 16.29 -18.68 -14.52
C ASP A 122 15.80 -20.14 -14.54
N GLU A 123 15.21 -20.62 -13.45
CA GLU A 123 14.68 -21.97 -13.33
C GLU A 123 13.18 -22.04 -13.63
N GLY A 124 12.51 -20.91 -13.88
CA GLY A 124 11.08 -20.87 -14.24
C GLY A 124 10.15 -21.36 -13.14
N TRP A 125 10.37 -20.89 -11.90
CA TRP A 125 9.59 -21.31 -10.71
C TRP A 125 8.09 -20.99 -10.80
N GLU A 126 7.68 -20.14 -11.73
CA GLU A 126 6.27 -19.95 -12.07
C GLU A 126 5.59 -21.28 -12.48
N TYR A 127 6.32 -22.14 -13.20
CA TYR A 127 5.81 -23.41 -13.75
C TYR A 127 6.33 -24.65 -12.99
N ASP A 128 7.57 -24.62 -12.48
CA ASP A 128 8.18 -25.78 -11.81
C ASP A 128 8.99 -25.35 -10.58
N ALA A 129 8.29 -24.80 -9.58
CA ALA A 129 8.92 -24.42 -8.31
C ALA A 129 9.25 -25.66 -7.45
N PRO A 130 10.36 -25.61 -6.70
CA PRO A 130 10.65 -26.63 -5.71
C PRO A 130 9.59 -26.65 -4.60
N GLN A 131 9.35 -27.82 -4.02
CA GLN A 131 8.20 -28.06 -3.14
C GLN A 131 8.12 -27.11 -1.94
N HIS A 132 9.26 -26.69 -1.36
CA HIS A 132 9.27 -25.71 -0.27
C HIS A 132 8.81 -24.33 -0.72
N ALA A 133 9.16 -23.92 -1.95
CA ALA A 133 8.75 -22.64 -2.51
C ALA A 133 7.25 -22.63 -2.80
N VAL A 134 6.69 -23.74 -3.31
CA VAL A 134 5.23 -23.91 -3.48
C VAL A 134 4.48 -23.73 -2.15
N TYR A 135 4.97 -24.30 -1.05
CA TYR A 135 4.33 -24.07 0.26
C TYR A 135 4.40 -22.61 0.70
N MET A 136 5.51 -21.92 0.42
CA MET A 136 5.66 -20.50 0.71
C MET A 136 4.70 -19.64 -0.12
N THR A 137 4.48 -19.96 -1.40
CA THR A 137 3.55 -19.21 -2.25
C THR A 137 2.11 -19.36 -1.79
N PHE A 138 1.69 -20.56 -1.37
CA PHE A 138 0.37 -20.76 -0.75
C PHE A 138 0.15 -19.88 0.48
N ILE A 139 1.11 -19.89 1.40
CA ILE A 139 1.02 -19.08 2.63
C ILE A 139 0.98 -17.59 2.24
N PHE A 140 1.83 -17.17 1.31
CA PHE A 140 1.94 -15.78 0.91
C PHE A 140 0.71 -15.27 0.15
N TRP A 141 0.09 -16.12 -0.67
CA TRP A 141 -1.17 -15.82 -1.34
C TRP A 141 -2.29 -15.53 -0.34
N ILE A 142 -2.44 -16.38 0.70
CA ILE A 142 -3.42 -16.17 1.77
C ILE A 142 -3.11 -14.88 2.55
N ILE A 143 -1.84 -14.62 2.87
CA ILE A 143 -1.39 -13.40 3.53
C ILE A 143 -1.73 -12.17 2.68
N GLY A 144 -1.51 -12.22 1.36
CA GLY A 144 -1.84 -11.15 0.44
C GLY A 144 -3.34 -10.84 0.42
N LEU A 145 -4.18 -11.87 0.37
CA LEU A 145 -5.64 -11.71 0.45
C LEU A 145 -6.08 -11.10 1.79
N GLU A 146 -5.52 -11.56 2.91
CA GLU A 146 -5.81 -11.00 4.23
C GLU A 146 -5.32 -9.54 4.37
N ALA A 147 -4.15 -9.21 3.81
CA ALA A 147 -3.65 -7.84 3.77
C ALA A 147 -4.58 -6.94 2.95
N ALA A 148 -5.06 -7.42 1.79
CA ALA A 148 -6.05 -6.72 0.98
C ALA A 148 -7.37 -6.49 1.75
N ARG A 149 -7.82 -7.47 2.55
CA ARG A 149 -8.99 -7.32 3.42
C ARG A 149 -8.82 -6.25 4.49
N ARG A 150 -7.64 -6.19 5.13
CA ARG A 150 -7.37 -5.24 6.21
C ARG A 150 -7.17 -3.81 5.73
N ALA A 151 -6.39 -3.64 4.66
CA ALA A 151 -6.09 -2.31 4.10
C ALA A 151 -7.22 -1.80 3.20
N GLY A 152 -7.71 -2.66 2.30
CA GLY A 152 -8.72 -2.32 1.30
C GLY A 152 -10.18 -2.54 1.74
N GLY A 153 -10.40 -3.30 2.80
CA GLY A 153 -11.74 -3.66 3.28
C GLY A 153 -12.35 -4.87 2.57
N LEU A 154 -13.55 -5.26 3.01
CA LEU A 154 -14.22 -6.48 2.54
C LEU A 154 -14.53 -6.47 1.04
N VAL A 155 -14.89 -5.32 0.46
CA VAL A 155 -15.26 -5.23 -0.96
C VAL A 155 -14.05 -5.59 -1.84
N ILE A 156 -12.88 -5.00 -1.56
CA ILE A 156 -11.65 -5.29 -2.30
C ILE A 156 -11.26 -6.75 -2.12
N PHE A 157 -11.30 -7.27 -0.88
CA PHE A 157 -11.03 -8.68 -0.61
C PHE A 157 -11.92 -9.63 -1.41
N LEU A 158 -13.24 -9.40 -1.46
CA LEU A 158 -14.16 -10.29 -2.19
C LEU A 158 -13.87 -10.30 -3.69
N ILE A 159 -13.54 -9.14 -4.27
CA ILE A 159 -13.14 -9.03 -5.67
C ILE A 159 -11.83 -9.79 -5.90
N CYS A 160 -10.79 -9.52 -5.11
CA CYS A 160 -9.51 -10.21 -5.20
C CYS A 160 -9.66 -11.73 -5.02
N LEU A 161 -10.46 -12.17 -4.04
CA LEU A 161 -10.72 -13.58 -3.78
C LEU A 161 -11.37 -14.26 -4.98
N LEU A 162 -12.43 -13.66 -5.54
CA LEU A 162 -13.14 -14.19 -6.70
C LEU A 162 -12.22 -14.38 -7.90
N PHE A 163 -11.45 -13.35 -8.26
CA PHE A 163 -10.54 -13.40 -9.41
C PHE A 163 -9.31 -14.27 -9.14
N SER A 164 -8.83 -14.34 -7.89
CA SER A 164 -7.72 -15.24 -7.55
C SER A 164 -8.10 -16.72 -7.60
N LEU A 165 -9.37 -17.05 -7.32
CA LEU A 165 -9.85 -18.44 -7.43
C LEU A 165 -10.30 -18.79 -8.84
N TYR A 166 -10.38 -17.80 -9.75
CA TYR A 166 -10.85 -18.02 -11.11
C TYR A 166 -10.05 -19.09 -11.87
N PRO A 167 -8.70 -19.14 -11.85
CA PRO A 167 -7.95 -20.17 -12.57
C PRO A 167 -8.33 -21.61 -12.19
N ILE A 168 -8.74 -21.82 -10.94
CA ILE A 168 -9.18 -23.13 -10.42
C ILE A 168 -10.64 -23.41 -10.80
N LEU A 169 -11.47 -22.36 -10.87
CA LEU A 169 -12.89 -22.46 -11.18
C LEU A 169 -13.19 -22.40 -12.69
N ALA A 170 -12.22 -21.98 -13.52
CA ALA A 170 -12.35 -21.78 -14.96
C ALA A 170 -12.91 -23.00 -15.71
N PRO A 171 -12.55 -24.26 -15.40
CA PRO A 171 -13.11 -25.44 -16.07
C PRO A 171 -14.62 -25.63 -15.83
N TYR A 172 -15.15 -25.04 -14.76
CA TYR A 172 -16.56 -25.14 -14.39
C TYR A 172 -17.37 -23.92 -14.86
N ALA A 173 -16.71 -22.91 -15.43
CA ALA A 173 -17.35 -21.69 -15.87
C ALA A 173 -18.05 -21.88 -17.24
N PRO A 174 -19.21 -21.25 -17.47
CA PRO A 174 -19.97 -21.47 -18.69
C PRO A 174 -19.41 -20.70 -19.90
N GLY A 175 -19.34 -21.36 -21.05
CA GLY A 175 -19.19 -20.73 -22.36
C GLY A 175 -17.87 -19.98 -22.53
N PHE A 176 -17.92 -18.66 -22.75
CA PHE A 176 -16.72 -17.86 -23.04
C PHE A 176 -15.79 -17.67 -21.82
N LEU A 177 -16.23 -18.05 -20.62
CA LEU A 177 -15.44 -18.02 -19.39
C LEU A 177 -14.78 -19.37 -19.09
N GLU A 178 -15.01 -20.40 -19.91
CA GLU A 178 -14.34 -21.69 -19.76
C GLU A 178 -12.85 -21.55 -20.06
N GLY A 179 -12.01 -22.19 -19.24
CA GLY A 179 -10.55 -22.15 -19.38
C GLY A 179 -9.90 -23.44 -18.90
N GLU A 180 -8.60 -23.57 -19.17
CA GLU A 180 -7.80 -24.73 -18.77
C GLU A 180 -7.76 -24.89 -17.24
N PRO A 181 -7.84 -26.13 -16.73
CA PRO A 181 -7.74 -26.40 -15.30
C PRO A 181 -6.34 -26.06 -14.79
N ASN A 182 -6.28 -25.20 -13.77
CA ASN A 182 -5.08 -25.04 -12.96
C ASN A 182 -5.29 -25.67 -11.59
N ASP A 183 -4.29 -26.43 -11.15
CA ASP A 183 -4.26 -26.96 -9.80
C ASP A 183 -4.00 -25.83 -8.79
N TRP A 184 -4.32 -26.09 -7.53
CA TRP A 184 -4.11 -25.13 -6.44
C TRP A 184 -2.65 -24.69 -6.35
N ALA A 185 -1.71 -25.61 -6.57
CA ALA A 185 -0.27 -25.37 -6.47
C ALA A 185 0.19 -24.41 -7.57
N ASP A 186 -0.17 -24.72 -8.82
CA ASP A 186 0.15 -23.90 -9.99
C ASP A 186 -0.48 -22.51 -9.90
N THR A 187 -1.70 -22.43 -9.39
CA THR A 187 -2.38 -21.15 -9.15
C THR A 187 -1.62 -20.32 -8.11
N ALA A 188 -1.16 -20.94 -7.01
CA ALA A 188 -0.41 -20.25 -5.97
C ALA A 188 0.98 -19.79 -6.45
N THR A 189 1.70 -20.63 -7.20
CA THR A 189 3.00 -20.26 -7.79
C THR A 189 2.84 -19.15 -8.82
N TYR A 190 1.84 -19.22 -9.69
CA TYR A 190 1.53 -18.16 -10.64
C TYR A 190 1.21 -16.83 -9.95
N HIS A 191 0.40 -16.84 -8.89
CA HIS A 191 0.04 -15.62 -8.17
C HIS A 191 1.24 -14.89 -7.55
N VAL A 192 2.25 -15.64 -7.10
CA VAL A 192 3.38 -15.09 -6.35
C VAL A 192 4.58 -14.84 -7.25
N PHE A 193 4.96 -15.82 -8.07
CA PHE A 193 6.13 -15.77 -8.96
C PHE A 193 5.82 -15.16 -10.32
N GLY A 194 4.58 -15.23 -10.80
CA GLY A 194 4.17 -14.61 -12.04
C GLY A 194 4.15 -13.08 -11.96
N THR A 195 4.50 -12.43 -13.07
CA THR A 195 4.59 -10.97 -13.18
C THR A 195 3.25 -10.29 -13.40
N GLU A 196 2.15 -11.03 -13.42
CA GLU A 196 0.82 -10.49 -13.76
C GLU A 196 -0.11 -10.38 -12.54
N SER A 197 0.31 -10.89 -11.38
CA SER A 197 -0.54 -10.94 -10.19
C SER A 197 0.01 -10.10 -9.02
N LEU A 198 0.63 -10.72 -8.01
CA LEU A 198 0.99 -10.00 -6.78
C LEU A 198 2.08 -8.94 -7.02
N ILE A 199 3.07 -9.26 -7.85
CA ILE A 199 4.15 -8.35 -8.25
C ILE A 199 3.91 -7.71 -9.62
N GLY A 200 2.67 -7.72 -10.12
CA GLY A 200 2.34 -7.19 -11.44
C GLY A 200 2.09 -5.69 -11.50
N VAL A 201 1.31 -5.27 -12.49
CA VAL A 201 1.10 -3.86 -12.85
C VAL A 201 0.81 -2.93 -11.66
N PRO A 202 -0.05 -3.28 -10.67
CA PRO A 202 -0.28 -2.40 -9.53
C PRO A 202 0.96 -2.21 -8.65
N MET A 203 1.75 -3.27 -8.46
CA MET A 203 2.98 -3.23 -7.68
C MET A 203 4.08 -2.47 -8.42
N GLU A 204 4.21 -2.70 -9.72
CA GLU A 204 5.13 -1.95 -10.59
C GLU A 204 4.81 -0.45 -10.55
N ALA A 205 3.54 -0.06 -10.76
CA ALA A 205 3.12 1.33 -10.70
C ALA A 205 3.37 1.95 -9.31
N PHE A 206 3.12 1.18 -8.24
CA PHE A 206 3.40 1.63 -6.88
C PHE A 206 4.90 1.88 -6.65
N ALA A 207 5.74 0.89 -6.94
CA ALA A 207 7.15 0.90 -6.61
C ALA A 207 7.96 1.86 -7.52
N ASN A 208 7.61 1.96 -8.81
CA ASN A 208 8.36 2.77 -9.76
C ASN A 208 7.85 4.21 -9.87
N LEU A 209 6.54 4.45 -9.68
CA LEU A 209 5.95 5.78 -9.83
C LEU A 209 5.54 6.37 -8.48
N VAL A 210 4.62 5.71 -7.76
CA VAL A 210 3.98 6.29 -6.56
C VAL A 210 5.01 6.63 -5.48
N VAL A 211 5.94 5.72 -5.17
CA VAL A 211 6.98 5.97 -4.16
C VAL A 211 7.85 7.18 -4.54
N GLY A 212 8.26 7.30 -5.79
CA GLY A 212 9.03 8.44 -6.28
C GLY A 212 8.27 9.77 -6.16
N PHE A 213 6.98 9.78 -6.54
CA PHE A 213 6.12 10.96 -6.38
C PHE A 213 5.93 11.35 -4.91
N LEU A 214 5.79 10.39 -4.00
CA LEU A 214 5.69 10.66 -2.55
C LEU A 214 6.97 11.29 -2.01
N ILE A 215 8.14 10.74 -2.36
CA ILE A 215 9.44 11.29 -1.95
C ILE A 215 9.62 12.71 -2.49
N PHE A 216 9.31 12.92 -3.76
CA PHE A 216 9.36 14.25 -4.38
C PHE A 216 8.40 15.23 -3.70
N GLY A 217 7.17 14.81 -3.42
CA GLY A 217 6.17 15.63 -2.73
C GLY A 217 6.65 16.08 -1.34
N VAL A 218 7.24 15.16 -0.57
CA VAL A 218 7.81 15.48 0.75
C VAL A 218 9.02 16.43 0.61
N ALA A 219 9.97 16.13 -0.27
CA ALA A 219 11.14 16.99 -0.48
C ALA A 219 10.74 18.40 -0.91
N LEU A 220 9.74 18.53 -1.78
CA LEU A 220 9.21 19.81 -2.23
C LEU A 220 8.52 20.57 -1.11
N GLN A 221 7.76 19.89 -0.25
CA GLN A 221 7.13 20.51 0.91
C GLN A 221 8.18 21.08 1.88
N PHE A 222 9.26 20.35 2.14
CA PHE A 222 10.34 20.79 3.03
C PHE A 222 11.23 21.89 2.44
N THR A 223 11.38 21.94 1.12
CA THR A 223 12.15 23.00 0.42
C THR A 223 11.36 24.30 0.24
N GLY A 224 10.10 24.37 0.70
CA GLY A 224 9.26 25.57 0.59
C GLY A 224 8.47 25.66 -0.71
N GLY A 225 8.33 24.57 -1.47
CA GLY A 225 7.50 24.57 -2.67
C GLY A 225 6.02 24.90 -2.37
N GLY A 226 5.49 24.47 -1.22
CA GLY A 226 4.14 24.84 -0.79
C GLY A 226 3.93 26.36 -0.70
N THR A 227 4.87 27.09 -0.10
CA THR A 227 4.81 28.55 -0.03
C THR A 227 5.05 29.21 -1.39
N PHE A 228 5.90 28.62 -2.23
CA PHE A 228 6.08 29.06 -3.62
C PHE A 228 4.76 29.01 -4.41
N PHE A 229 4.04 27.89 -4.40
CA PHE A 229 2.77 27.75 -5.14
C PHE A 229 1.67 28.64 -4.60
N LEU A 230 1.61 28.83 -3.27
CA LEU A 230 0.68 29.76 -2.64
C LEU A 230 0.95 31.21 -3.08
N ASN A 231 2.23 31.62 -3.05
CA ASN A 231 2.64 32.96 -3.49
C ASN A 231 2.38 33.17 -4.99
N LEU A 232 2.62 32.15 -5.81
CA LEU A 232 2.30 32.18 -7.24
C LEU A 232 0.79 32.36 -7.47
N ALA A 233 -0.05 31.62 -6.74
CA ALA A 233 -1.50 31.76 -6.81
C ALA A 233 -1.95 33.18 -6.40
N PHE A 234 -1.40 33.74 -5.31
CA PHE A 234 -1.66 35.12 -4.91
C PHE A 234 -1.24 36.14 -5.97
N ALA A 235 -0.08 35.95 -6.60
CA ALA A 235 0.41 36.84 -7.66
C ALA A 235 -0.52 36.84 -8.88
N LEU A 236 -1.06 35.68 -9.27
CA LEU A 236 -1.93 35.54 -10.44
C LEU A 236 -3.38 35.97 -10.18
N LEU A 237 -3.93 35.63 -9.00
CA LEU A 237 -5.37 35.66 -8.74
C LEU A 237 -5.78 36.54 -7.57
N GLY A 238 -4.85 36.92 -6.68
CA GLY A 238 -5.17 37.59 -5.41
C GLY A 238 -5.85 38.96 -5.56
N LYS A 239 -5.53 39.71 -6.62
CA LYS A 239 -6.13 41.02 -6.92
C LYS A 239 -7.42 40.94 -7.74
N ARG A 240 -7.82 39.74 -8.19
CA ARG A 240 -9.04 39.55 -9.00
C ARG A 240 -10.26 39.50 -8.09
N ARG A 241 -11.44 39.78 -8.64
CA ARG A 241 -12.70 39.63 -7.91
C ARG A 241 -12.90 38.15 -7.52
N GLY A 242 -13.17 37.90 -6.24
CA GLY A 242 -13.14 36.56 -5.66
C GLY A 242 -11.73 36.00 -5.43
N GLY A 243 -10.72 36.87 -5.33
CA GLY A 243 -9.30 36.52 -5.23
C GLY A 243 -8.98 35.44 -4.20
N PRO A 244 -9.40 35.58 -2.93
CA PRO A 244 -9.15 34.57 -1.91
C PRO A 244 -9.66 33.17 -2.29
N ALA A 245 -10.88 33.06 -2.80
CA ALA A 245 -11.46 31.77 -3.22
C ALA A 245 -10.72 31.16 -4.43
N LYS A 246 -10.34 31.99 -5.40
CA LYS A 246 -9.59 31.53 -6.59
C LYS A 246 -8.17 31.11 -6.25
N VAL A 247 -7.51 31.83 -5.34
CA VAL A 247 -6.18 31.47 -4.81
C VAL A 247 -6.25 30.14 -4.09
N ALA A 248 -7.27 29.93 -3.24
CA ALA A 248 -7.45 28.67 -2.51
C ALA A 248 -7.59 27.48 -3.46
N ILE A 249 -8.48 27.56 -4.46
CA ILE A 249 -8.70 26.48 -5.43
C ILE A 249 -7.45 26.23 -6.27
N PHE A 250 -6.80 27.28 -6.77
CA PHE A 250 -5.64 27.14 -7.66
C PHE A 250 -4.41 26.61 -6.92
N SER A 251 -4.13 27.13 -5.72
CA SER A 251 -3.05 26.63 -4.86
C SER A 251 -3.29 25.19 -4.43
N SER A 252 -4.53 24.85 -4.05
CA SER A 252 -4.92 23.48 -3.69
C SER A 252 -4.78 22.53 -4.88
N GLY A 253 -5.17 22.95 -6.10
CA GLY A 253 -4.99 22.16 -7.31
C GLY A 253 -3.51 21.88 -7.61
N LEU A 254 -2.64 22.89 -7.49
CA LEU A 254 -1.20 22.74 -7.70
C LEU A 254 -0.54 21.86 -6.64
N MET A 255 -0.82 22.12 -5.35
CA MET A 255 -0.30 21.30 -4.26
C MET A 255 -0.83 19.87 -4.33
N GLY A 256 -2.09 19.71 -4.74
CA GLY A 256 -2.74 18.41 -4.84
C GLY A 256 -2.29 17.57 -6.02
N SER A 257 -1.97 18.18 -7.16
CA SER A 257 -1.37 17.47 -8.30
C SER A 257 -0.01 16.84 -7.97
N MET A 258 0.67 17.34 -6.94
CA MET A 258 2.00 16.88 -6.57
C MET A 258 2.00 15.92 -5.38
N SER A 259 1.12 16.13 -4.39
CA SER A 259 1.06 15.24 -3.23
C SER A 259 0.32 13.94 -3.49
N GLY A 260 -0.57 13.90 -4.52
CA GLY A 260 -1.39 12.73 -4.85
C GLY A 260 -2.38 12.31 -3.75
N SER A 261 -2.40 13.01 -2.60
CA SER A 261 -3.23 12.67 -1.44
C SER A 261 -4.44 13.60 -1.36
N VAL A 262 -5.59 13.09 -1.80
CA VAL A 262 -6.89 13.78 -1.71
C VAL A 262 -7.22 14.15 -0.26
N ILE A 263 -6.86 13.29 0.70
CA ILE A 263 -7.14 13.48 2.14
C ILE A 263 -6.28 14.60 2.73
N THR A 264 -4.99 14.69 2.35
CA THR A 264 -4.09 15.75 2.86
C THR A 264 -4.51 17.13 2.36
N ASN A 265 -5.03 17.24 1.14
CA ASN A 265 -5.49 18.52 0.61
C ASN A 265 -6.70 19.07 1.36
N VAL A 266 -7.68 18.20 1.68
CA VAL A 266 -8.90 18.62 2.43
C VAL A 266 -8.57 19.03 3.86
N LEU A 267 -7.55 18.44 4.49
CA LEU A 267 -7.10 18.82 5.84
C LEU A 267 -6.29 20.12 5.88
N THR A 268 -5.70 20.54 4.75
CA THR A 268 -4.83 21.72 4.69
C THR A 268 -5.58 22.99 4.24
N THR A 269 -6.75 22.85 3.60
CA THR A 269 -7.60 23.96 3.13
C THR A 269 -8.83 24.14 3.99
#